data_AF-A0A7X8CJZ5-F1
#
_entry.id   AF-A0A7X8CJZ5-F1
#
_cell.length_a   1.000
_cell.length_b   1.000
_cell.length_c   1.000
_cell.angle_alpha   90.00
_cell.angle_beta   90.00
_cell.angle_gamma   90.00
#
_symmetry.space_group_name_H-M   'P 1'
#
loop_
_entity.id
_entity.type
_entity.pdbx_description
1 polymer ?
#
loop_
_entity_poly.entity_id
_entity_poly.type
_entity_poly.pdbx_seq_one_letter_code
_entity_poly.pdbx_strand_id
1 'polypeptide(L)'
;MEKFHHLFQPIMIGKIEIPNRICHVPTDISSSHIDGSVTERDIHHHATIAQGGTGFIIVGATSVDGKNGRSTVTNLVADEDYFIPGLARLADSMHHYGAKCAVQLQHPGRQAALPREGKITSNDMAVSLPWSQSRTIVYANADESKKTVRVLSTDEVIQLIELFSEAAWRVKQAGFDAVELHAAHGYLLSQFMSPYLNKRTDRFGGSFENRLRLPLAIVDSIQKKCGKDFPVLIRYSVDEWVPGGRDLSESIEVAKEFEQ
;
A
#
# COMPACT_ATOMS: atom_id res chain seq x y z
N MET A 1 36.80 -3.39 0.57
CA MET A 1 35.47 -3.69 1.15
C MET A 1 35.28 -5.21 1.12
N GLU A 2 35.65 -5.93 2.19
CA GLU A 2 35.54 -7.41 2.23
C GLU A 2 34.37 -7.94 3.05
N LYS A 3 33.78 -7.14 3.96
CA LYS A 3 32.62 -7.56 4.76
C LYS A 3 31.30 -7.24 4.05
N PHE A 4 30.37 -8.19 4.04
CA PHE A 4 29.02 -8.09 3.48
C PHE A 4 28.98 -7.77 1.97
N HIS A 5 29.89 -8.33 1.18
CA HIS A 5 29.96 -8.11 -0.27
C HIS A 5 28.59 -8.19 -0.96
N HIS A 6 27.83 -9.27 -0.74
CA HIS A 6 26.50 -9.44 -1.36
C HIS A 6 25.48 -8.38 -0.96
N LEU A 7 25.57 -7.81 0.25
CA LEU A 7 24.64 -6.79 0.73
C LEU A 7 24.85 -5.45 0.01
N PHE A 8 26.09 -5.11 -0.30
CA PHE A 8 26.46 -3.84 -0.93
C PHE A 8 26.62 -3.93 -2.45
N GLN A 9 26.30 -5.07 -3.07
CA GLN A 9 26.21 -5.18 -4.52
C GLN A 9 24.88 -4.58 -5.02
N PRO A 10 24.89 -3.88 -6.17
CA PRO A 10 23.67 -3.43 -6.81
C PRO A 10 22.71 -4.60 -7.14
N ILE A 11 21.43 -4.27 -7.29
CA ILE A 11 20.38 -5.19 -7.75
C ILE A 11 19.39 -4.45 -8.64
N MET A 12 18.90 -5.12 -9.68
CA MET A 12 17.86 -4.59 -10.55
C MET A 12 16.47 -4.93 -9.99
N ILE A 13 15.59 -3.94 -9.89
CA ILE A 13 14.15 -4.12 -9.70
C ILE A 13 13.45 -3.51 -10.91
N GLY A 14 12.94 -4.37 -11.80
CA GLY A 14 12.52 -3.92 -13.13
C GLY A 14 13.68 -3.25 -13.87
N LYS A 15 13.50 -1.99 -14.30
CA LYS A 15 14.54 -1.18 -14.93
C LYS A 15 15.31 -0.26 -13.97
N ILE A 16 15.05 -0.36 -12.67
CA ILE A 16 15.71 0.47 -11.65
C ILE A 16 16.93 -0.29 -11.12
N GLU A 17 18.11 0.31 -11.23
CA GLU A 17 19.30 -0.15 -10.52
C GLU A 17 19.29 0.42 -9.10
N ILE A 18 19.15 -0.46 -8.10
CA ILE A 18 19.27 -0.13 -6.68
C ILE A 18 20.74 -0.29 -6.29
N PRO A 19 21.37 0.69 -5.61
CA PRO A 19 22.82 0.68 -5.36
C PRO A 19 23.27 -0.38 -4.35
N ASN A 20 22.38 -0.93 -3.54
CA ASN A 20 22.65 -2.01 -2.60
C ASN A 20 21.36 -2.76 -2.23
N ARG A 21 21.48 -3.89 -1.53
CA ARG A 21 20.35 -4.75 -1.14
C ARG A 21 19.74 -4.40 0.21
N ILE A 22 19.89 -3.14 0.65
CA ILE A 22 19.31 -2.63 1.90
C ILE A 22 18.07 -1.84 1.55
N CYS A 23 16.93 -2.30 2.07
CA CYS A 23 15.63 -1.66 1.87
C CYS A 23 15.12 -1.11 3.21
N HIS A 24 14.74 0.17 3.25
CA HIS A 24 13.86 0.67 4.29
C HIS A 24 12.42 0.32 3.92
N VAL A 25 11.79 -0.50 4.75
CA VAL A 25 10.41 -0.96 4.56
C VAL A 25 9.42 0.17 4.80
N PRO A 26 8.22 0.13 4.20
CA PRO A 26 7.24 1.19 4.36
C PRO A 26 6.79 1.33 5.81
N THR A 27 6.97 2.55 6.32
CA THR A 27 6.69 2.94 7.69
C THR A 27 5.85 4.21 7.70
N ASP A 28 4.64 4.13 8.24
CA ASP A 28 3.85 5.33 8.57
C ASP A 28 4.42 5.96 9.85
N ILE A 29 5.04 7.12 9.69
CA ILE A 29 5.62 7.92 10.78
C ILE A 29 4.62 8.96 11.35
N SER A 30 3.39 8.97 10.85
CA SER A 30 2.26 9.77 11.32
C SER A 30 2.57 11.26 11.42
N SER A 31 3.30 11.80 10.44
CA SER A 31 3.75 13.19 10.42
C SER A 31 3.18 14.06 9.31
N SER A 32 2.42 13.51 8.36
CA SER A 32 1.84 14.31 7.29
C SER A 32 0.90 15.39 7.82
N HIS A 33 0.69 16.43 7.03
CA HIS A 33 -0.31 17.45 7.34
C HIS A 33 -1.71 16.82 7.46
N ILE A 34 -2.64 17.54 8.08
CA ILE A 34 -4.00 17.03 8.30
C ILE A 34 -4.74 16.73 6.99
N ASP A 35 -4.41 17.44 5.91
CA ASP A 35 -4.92 17.18 4.56
C ASP A 35 -4.22 15.98 3.87
N GLY A 36 -3.16 15.44 4.46
CA GLY A 36 -2.36 14.35 3.90
C GLY A 36 -1.15 14.81 3.08
N SER A 37 -0.87 16.12 3.03
CA SER A 37 0.29 16.64 2.30
C SER A 37 1.60 16.40 3.06
N VAL A 38 2.70 16.33 2.30
CA VAL A 38 4.06 16.08 2.82
C VAL A 38 4.51 17.21 3.74
N THR A 39 5.06 16.86 4.90
CA THR A 39 5.69 17.81 5.84
C THR A 39 7.21 17.80 5.72
N GLU A 40 7.86 18.82 6.29
CA GLU A 40 9.32 18.82 6.48
C GLU A 40 9.81 17.66 7.34
N ARG A 41 8.98 17.13 8.25
CA ARG A 41 9.33 15.95 9.06
C ARG A 41 9.36 14.69 8.19
N ASP A 42 8.43 14.55 7.26
CA ASP A 42 8.44 13.45 6.29
C ASP A 42 9.72 13.49 5.46
N ILE A 43 10.07 14.67 4.93
CA ILE A 43 11.29 14.89 4.14
C ILE A 43 12.53 14.56 4.98
N HIS A 44 12.67 15.16 6.16
CA HIS A 44 13.83 14.98 7.01
C HIS A 44 14.05 13.51 7.42
N HIS A 45 12.97 12.78 7.75
CA HIS A 45 13.04 11.38 8.13
C HIS A 45 13.61 10.51 7.00
N HIS A 46 13.04 10.61 5.80
CA HIS A 46 13.44 9.79 4.67
C HIS A 46 14.80 10.20 4.10
N ALA A 47 15.10 11.51 4.07
CA ALA A 47 16.42 12.00 3.71
C ALA A 47 17.53 11.49 4.65
N THR A 48 17.25 11.41 5.96
CA THR A 48 18.21 10.87 6.94
C THR A 48 18.50 9.38 6.70
N ILE A 49 17.47 8.60 6.35
CA ILE A 49 17.64 7.18 5.99
C ILE A 49 18.49 7.05 4.71
N ALA A 50 18.19 7.86 3.70
CA ALA A 50 18.96 7.89 2.45
C ALA A 50 20.42 8.29 2.69
N GLN A 51 20.67 9.31 3.51
CA GLN A 51 22.00 9.74 3.91
C GLN A 51 22.80 8.64 4.62
N GLY A 52 22.12 7.73 5.34
CA GLY A 52 22.71 6.56 5.97
C GLY A 52 23.20 5.47 4.99
N GLY A 53 22.90 5.61 3.69
CA GLY A 53 23.34 4.68 2.64
C GLY A 53 22.35 3.58 2.28
N THR A 54 21.08 3.66 2.73
CA THR A 54 20.02 2.75 2.29
C THR A 54 19.77 2.91 0.80
N GLY A 55 19.83 1.82 0.03
CA GLY A 55 19.71 1.88 -1.43
C GLY A 55 18.29 2.00 -1.94
N PHE A 56 17.31 1.42 -1.25
CA PHE A 56 15.89 1.50 -1.61
C PHE A 56 15.04 1.92 -0.42
N ILE A 57 14.21 2.95 -0.58
CA ILE A 57 13.35 3.46 0.49
C ILE A 57 11.91 3.46 0.00
N ILE A 58 11.05 2.73 0.72
CA ILE A 58 9.63 2.70 0.44
C ILE A 58 8.95 3.61 1.47
N VAL A 59 8.31 4.69 1.01
CA VAL A 59 7.54 5.60 1.85
C VAL A 59 6.20 4.93 2.18
N GLY A 60 5.88 4.80 3.46
CA GLY A 60 4.62 4.22 3.93
C GLY A 60 3.76 5.22 4.70
N ALA A 61 2.48 4.99 4.93
CA ALA A 61 1.53 4.40 3.99
C ALA A 61 0.76 5.56 3.35
N THR A 62 0.60 5.55 2.03
CA THR A 62 -0.03 6.65 1.29
C THR A 62 -1.41 6.25 0.80
N SER A 63 -2.43 7.04 1.15
CA SER A 63 -3.81 6.78 0.77
C SER A 63 -4.09 7.17 -0.67
N VAL A 64 -4.84 6.31 -1.36
CA VAL A 64 -5.37 6.55 -2.71
C VAL A 64 -6.75 7.22 -2.71
N ASP A 65 -7.34 7.39 -1.53
CA ASP A 65 -8.63 8.06 -1.31
C ASP A 65 -8.60 8.69 0.09
N GLY A 66 -8.18 9.95 0.16
CA GLY A 66 -8.04 10.72 1.40
C GLY A 66 -9.38 10.95 2.10
N LYS A 67 -10.50 10.91 1.37
CA LYS A 67 -11.83 11.11 1.92
C LYS A 67 -12.37 9.85 2.58
N ASN A 68 -12.20 8.68 1.94
CA ASN A 68 -12.84 7.43 2.35
C ASN A 68 -11.85 6.35 2.87
N GLY A 69 -10.55 6.63 2.89
CA GLY A 69 -9.54 5.58 3.03
C GLY A 69 -8.23 6.00 3.68
N ARG A 70 -8.24 6.62 4.86
CA ARG A 70 -7.00 6.98 5.58
C ARG A 70 -6.69 6.05 6.75
N SER A 71 -5.46 5.53 6.78
CA SER A 71 -4.99 4.58 7.78
C SER A 71 -4.76 5.26 9.13
N THR A 72 -4.35 6.53 9.12
CA THR A 72 -4.18 7.39 10.28
C THR A 72 -4.67 8.81 9.99
N VAL A 73 -4.72 9.66 11.02
CA VAL A 73 -5.13 11.07 10.83
C VAL A 73 -4.05 11.88 10.08
N THR A 74 -2.82 11.37 10.06
CA THR A 74 -1.61 12.05 9.55
C THR A 74 -0.80 11.15 8.62
N ASN A 75 -1.46 10.25 7.89
CA ASN A 75 -0.84 9.55 6.76
C ASN A 75 -0.86 10.43 5.50
N LEU A 76 0.09 10.16 4.59
CA LEU A 76 0.19 10.80 3.27
C LEU A 76 -1.00 10.45 2.38
N VAL A 77 -1.35 11.34 1.46
CA VAL A 77 -2.42 11.15 0.46
C VAL A 77 -1.88 11.46 -0.94
N ALA A 78 -2.38 10.74 -1.94
CA ALA A 78 -2.01 10.92 -3.35
C ALA A 78 -3.24 10.83 -4.29
N ASP A 79 -4.41 11.30 -3.85
CA ASP A 79 -5.66 11.22 -4.60
C ASP A 79 -5.93 12.43 -5.51
N GLU A 80 -5.16 13.52 -5.36
CA GLU A 80 -5.32 14.78 -6.09
C GLU A 80 -3.98 15.36 -6.59
N ASP A 81 -4.00 16.13 -7.68
CA ASP A 81 -2.79 16.61 -8.36
C ASP A 81 -1.97 17.59 -7.51
N TYR A 82 -2.61 18.30 -6.57
CA TYR A 82 -1.92 19.27 -5.71
C TYR A 82 -0.93 18.60 -4.72
N PHE A 83 -0.99 17.28 -4.54
CA PHE A 83 0.00 16.54 -3.75
C PHE A 83 1.33 16.32 -4.47
N ILE A 84 1.35 16.41 -5.81
CA ILE A 84 2.53 16.11 -6.63
C ILE A 84 3.76 16.95 -6.21
N PRO A 85 3.68 18.28 -6.02
CA PRO A 85 4.88 19.06 -5.66
C PRO A 85 5.47 18.67 -4.29
N GLY A 86 4.64 18.34 -3.31
CA GLY A 86 5.10 17.89 -1.99
C GLY A 86 5.77 16.53 -2.06
N LEU A 87 5.15 15.60 -2.80
CA LEU A 87 5.72 14.28 -3.08
C LEU A 87 7.04 14.38 -3.85
N ALA A 88 7.17 15.33 -4.78
CA ALA A 88 8.40 15.55 -5.53
C ALA A 88 9.56 15.97 -4.64
N ARG A 89 9.32 16.91 -3.72
CA ARG A 89 10.31 17.32 -2.71
C ARG A 89 10.75 16.13 -1.84
N LEU A 90 9.83 15.22 -1.53
CA LEU A 90 10.14 14.02 -0.76
C LEU A 90 11.02 13.05 -1.56
N ALA A 91 10.66 12.74 -2.80
CA ALA A 91 11.47 11.91 -3.70
C ALA A 91 12.89 12.48 -3.89
N ASP A 92 12.97 13.76 -4.27
CA ASP A 92 14.23 14.47 -4.51
C ASP A 92 15.16 14.41 -3.28
N SER A 93 14.60 14.49 -2.07
CA SER A 93 15.39 14.43 -0.83
C SER A 93 16.11 13.10 -0.62
N MET A 94 15.53 11.99 -1.10
CA MET A 94 16.15 10.66 -1.06
C MET A 94 17.11 10.47 -2.24
N HIS A 95 16.72 10.89 -3.44
CA HIS A 95 17.58 10.85 -4.63
C HIS A 95 18.85 11.67 -4.46
N HIS A 96 18.81 12.78 -3.71
CA HIS A 96 19.97 13.60 -3.38
C HIS A 96 21.12 12.79 -2.77
N TYR A 97 20.81 11.73 -2.00
CA TYR A 97 21.79 10.83 -1.39
C TYR A 97 22.01 9.52 -2.18
N GLY A 98 21.47 9.45 -3.41
CA GLY A 98 21.63 8.29 -4.31
C GLY A 98 20.70 7.11 -4.02
N ALA A 99 19.77 7.24 -3.07
CA ALA A 99 18.76 6.21 -2.82
C ALA A 99 17.70 6.20 -3.92
N LYS A 100 17.21 5.03 -4.27
CA LYS A 100 16.00 4.84 -5.08
C LYS A 100 14.78 4.79 -4.17
N CYS A 101 13.63 5.25 -4.65
CA CYS A 101 12.46 5.36 -3.80
C CYS A 101 11.16 4.88 -4.44
N ALA A 102 10.26 4.41 -3.58
CA ALA A 102 8.90 4.05 -3.96
C ALA A 102 7.89 4.60 -2.94
N VAL A 103 6.63 4.67 -3.32
CA VAL A 103 5.53 4.93 -2.40
C VAL A 103 4.67 3.69 -2.25
N GLN A 104 4.39 3.30 -1.02
CA GLN A 104 3.39 2.28 -0.74
C GLN A 104 1.98 2.89 -0.80
N LEU A 105 1.21 2.49 -1.82
CA LEU A 105 -0.19 2.85 -1.99
C LEU A 105 -1.09 1.90 -1.21
N GLN A 106 -2.02 2.46 -0.45
CA GLN A 106 -2.88 1.72 0.45
C GLN A 106 -4.32 2.22 0.43
N HIS A 107 -5.25 1.28 0.60
CA HIS A 107 -6.57 1.56 1.15
C HIS A 107 -6.79 0.70 2.42
N PRO A 108 -7.05 1.29 3.59
CA PRO A 108 -7.14 0.55 4.86
C PRO A 108 -8.44 -0.25 5.01
N GLY A 109 -9.47 0.05 4.21
CA GLY A 109 -10.77 -0.63 4.25
C GLY A 109 -11.41 -0.52 5.64
N ARG A 110 -11.90 -1.64 6.19
CA ARG A 110 -12.50 -1.68 7.54
C ARG A 110 -11.58 -1.17 8.66
N GLN A 111 -10.27 -1.18 8.43
CA GLN A 111 -9.25 -0.71 9.37
C GLN A 111 -8.97 0.80 9.27
N ALA A 112 -9.71 1.54 8.43
CA ALA A 112 -9.54 2.99 8.30
C ALA A 112 -9.66 3.72 9.65
N ALA A 113 -8.81 4.71 9.87
CA ALA A 113 -8.98 5.69 10.95
C ALA A 113 -9.97 6.78 10.52
N LEU A 114 -9.93 7.20 9.26
CA LEU A 114 -10.89 8.12 8.65
C LEU A 114 -11.42 7.54 7.32
N PRO A 115 -12.73 7.63 7.07
CA PRO A 115 -13.77 8.19 7.93
C PRO A 115 -14.04 7.30 9.16
N ARG A 116 -14.65 7.87 10.21
CA ARG A 116 -14.96 7.14 11.44
C ARG A 116 -16.09 6.12 11.22
N GLU A 117 -17.05 6.45 10.37
CA GLU A 117 -18.22 5.66 9.99
C GLU A 117 -18.23 5.41 8.49
N GLY A 118 -19.00 4.41 8.05
CA GLY A 118 -19.17 4.08 6.63
C GLY A 118 -17.94 3.48 5.98
N LYS A 119 -17.09 2.81 6.75
CA LYS A 119 -15.83 2.23 6.26
C LYS A 119 -16.11 1.13 5.25
N ILE A 120 -15.32 1.09 4.18
CA ILE A 120 -15.53 0.11 3.12
C ILE A 120 -14.80 -1.21 3.39
N THR A 121 -15.35 -2.32 2.95
CA THR A 121 -14.82 -3.67 3.20
C THR A 121 -15.23 -4.64 2.10
N SER A 122 -14.50 -5.75 1.94
CA SER A 122 -14.86 -6.80 0.98
C SER A 122 -16.09 -7.62 1.43
N ASN A 123 -16.34 -7.65 2.74
CA ASN A 123 -17.39 -8.41 3.43
C ASN A 123 -17.78 -7.71 4.74
N ASP A 124 -18.96 -7.98 5.29
CA ASP A 124 -19.50 -7.36 6.51
C ASP A 124 -19.06 -8.05 7.81
N MET A 125 -18.05 -8.92 7.79
CA MET A 125 -17.63 -9.64 8.99
C MET A 125 -16.85 -8.73 9.96
N ALA A 126 -17.33 -8.68 11.21
CA ALA A 126 -16.60 -8.14 12.34
C ALA A 126 -15.69 -9.21 12.95
N VAL A 127 -14.42 -9.24 12.53
CA VAL A 127 -13.44 -10.24 13.02
C VAL A 127 -12.10 -9.60 13.40
N SER A 128 -11.55 -10.03 14.54
CA SER A 128 -10.17 -9.74 14.94
C SER A 128 -9.24 -10.74 14.25
N LEU A 129 -8.20 -10.26 13.57
CA LEU A 129 -7.29 -11.12 12.80
C LEU A 129 -5.89 -11.10 13.40
N PRO A 130 -5.25 -12.26 13.60
CA PRO A 130 -3.88 -12.35 14.12
C PRO A 130 -2.83 -11.53 13.35
N TRP A 131 -2.98 -11.40 12.04
CA TRP A 131 -2.04 -10.69 11.16
C TRP A 131 -2.48 -9.26 10.85
N SER A 132 -3.64 -8.82 11.37
CA SER A 132 -4.09 -7.45 11.11
C SER A 132 -3.24 -6.45 11.88
N GLN A 133 -3.02 -5.29 11.27
CA GLN A 133 -2.62 -4.10 12.01
C GLN A 133 -3.81 -3.61 12.84
N SER A 134 -4.17 -4.37 13.87
CA SER A 134 -5.26 -4.04 14.78
C SER A 134 -4.78 -2.91 15.68
N ARG A 135 -5.13 -1.68 15.34
CA ARG A 135 -5.12 -0.60 16.32
C ARG A 135 -6.45 -0.69 17.07
N THR A 136 -6.41 -1.16 18.31
CA THR A 136 -7.43 -0.73 19.29
C THR A 136 -7.28 0.77 19.39
N ILE A 137 -8.08 1.51 18.63
CA ILE A 137 -8.14 2.97 18.78
C ILE A 137 -8.86 3.19 20.10
N VAL A 138 -8.10 3.61 21.12
CA VAL A 138 -8.66 4.01 22.41
C VAL A 138 -9.28 5.40 22.19
N TYR A 139 -10.60 5.45 22.05
CA TYR A 139 -11.33 6.71 21.96
C TYR A 139 -11.55 7.28 23.36
N ALA A 140 -11.60 8.61 23.47
CA ALA A 140 -11.91 9.28 24.73
C ALA A 140 -13.30 8.93 25.26
N ASN A 141 -14.25 8.60 24.36
CA ASN A 141 -15.63 8.23 24.68
C ASN A 141 -16.00 6.88 24.05
N ALA A 142 -16.71 6.03 24.80
CA ALA A 142 -17.16 4.72 24.33
C ALA A 142 -18.14 4.81 23.14
N ASP A 143 -18.96 5.86 23.06
CA ASP A 143 -19.89 6.07 21.93
C ASP A 143 -19.18 6.42 20.61
N GLU A 144 -17.96 6.98 20.67
CA GLU A 144 -17.13 7.25 19.47
C GLU A 144 -16.50 5.99 18.87
N SER A 145 -16.67 4.83 19.52
CA SER A 145 -16.15 3.55 19.05
C SER A 145 -17.02 2.86 17.99
N LYS A 146 -18.20 3.42 17.65
CA LYS A 146 -19.14 2.85 16.66
C LYS A 146 -18.59 2.99 15.24
N LYS A 147 -17.65 2.10 14.88
CA LYS A 147 -17.13 1.96 13.53
C LYS A 147 -18.12 1.15 12.71
N THR A 148 -18.92 1.80 11.86
CA THR A 148 -19.77 1.09 10.90
C THR A 148 -18.96 0.69 9.67
N VAL A 149 -19.20 -0.52 9.16
CA VAL A 149 -18.61 -1.04 7.92
C VAL A 149 -19.70 -1.28 6.90
N ARG A 150 -19.39 -1.08 5.62
CA ARG A 150 -20.27 -1.36 4.49
C ARG A 150 -19.52 -2.15 3.42
N VAL A 151 -20.17 -3.18 2.90
CA VAL A 151 -19.64 -3.97 1.78
C VAL A 151 -19.66 -3.13 0.50
N LEU A 152 -18.54 -3.14 -0.22
CA LEU A 152 -18.45 -2.49 -1.53
C LEU A 152 -19.40 -3.13 -2.54
N SER A 153 -20.11 -2.32 -3.31
CA SER A 153 -20.77 -2.77 -4.54
C SER A 153 -19.72 -3.13 -5.60
N THR A 154 -20.10 -3.91 -6.60
CA THR A 154 -19.21 -4.28 -7.72
C THR A 154 -18.65 -3.04 -8.44
N ASP A 155 -19.46 -2.00 -8.61
CA ASP A 155 -19.04 -0.75 -9.27
C ASP A 155 -18.01 0.02 -8.45
N GLU A 156 -18.17 0.06 -7.12
CA GLU A 156 -17.17 0.68 -6.24
C GLU A 156 -15.85 -0.11 -6.23
N VAL A 157 -15.91 -1.44 -6.34
CA VAL A 157 -14.69 -2.25 -6.52
C VAL A 157 -13.98 -1.89 -7.82
N ILE A 158 -14.72 -1.62 -8.90
CA ILE A 158 -14.14 -1.17 -10.17
C ILE A 158 -13.55 0.23 -10.03
N GLN A 159 -14.20 1.15 -9.31
CA GLN A 159 -13.68 2.51 -9.07
C GLN A 159 -12.36 2.51 -8.30
N LEU A 160 -12.14 1.54 -7.39
CA LEU A 160 -10.84 1.40 -6.71
C LEU A 160 -9.69 1.22 -7.70
N ILE A 161 -9.91 0.53 -8.83
CA ILE A 161 -8.87 0.33 -9.85
C ILE A 161 -8.37 1.69 -10.38
N GLU A 162 -9.30 2.61 -10.65
CA GLU A 162 -8.95 3.95 -11.11
C GLU A 162 -8.20 4.72 -10.03
N LEU A 163 -8.71 4.73 -8.79
CA LEU A 163 -8.09 5.44 -7.66
C LEU A 163 -6.63 5.03 -7.42
N PHE A 164 -6.34 3.72 -7.42
CA PHE A 164 -4.97 3.23 -7.30
C PHE A 164 -4.10 3.63 -8.50
N SER A 165 -4.65 3.57 -9.72
CA SER A 165 -3.90 3.91 -10.93
C SER A 165 -3.58 5.39 -11.04
N GLU A 166 -4.52 6.27 -10.66
CA GLU A 166 -4.33 7.72 -10.61
C GLU A 166 -3.30 8.08 -9.54
N ALA A 167 -3.40 7.50 -8.34
CA ALA A 167 -2.41 7.72 -7.29
C ALA A 167 -1.00 7.28 -7.71
N ALA A 168 -0.87 6.13 -8.37
CA ALA A 168 0.41 5.68 -8.91
C ALA A 168 0.95 6.62 -9.99
N TRP A 169 0.09 7.13 -10.86
CA TRP A 169 0.48 8.11 -11.86
C TRP A 169 1.01 9.39 -11.23
N ARG A 170 0.35 9.92 -10.17
CA ARG A 170 0.82 11.09 -9.42
C ARG A 170 2.15 10.84 -8.73
N VAL A 171 2.31 9.68 -8.10
CA VAL A 171 3.59 9.26 -7.50
C VAL A 171 4.70 9.23 -8.57
N LYS A 172 4.43 8.70 -9.75
CA LYS A 172 5.37 8.74 -10.88
C LYS A 172 5.67 10.17 -11.34
N GLN A 173 4.65 11.04 -11.47
CA GLN A 173 4.87 12.45 -11.84
C GLN A 173 5.72 13.20 -10.82
N ALA A 174 5.61 12.82 -9.55
CA ALA A 174 6.47 13.32 -8.47
C ALA A 174 7.90 12.76 -8.51
N GLY A 175 8.26 11.91 -9.47
CA GLY A 175 9.63 11.46 -9.68
C GLY A 175 10.02 10.20 -8.90
N PHE A 176 9.13 9.59 -8.13
CA PHE A 176 9.40 8.29 -7.51
C PHE A 176 9.71 7.22 -8.57
N ASP A 177 10.62 6.30 -8.25
CA ASP A 177 11.06 5.28 -9.20
C ASP A 177 10.04 4.14 -9.35
N ALA A 178 9.23 3.86 -8.33
CA ALA A 178 8.25 2.78 -8.31
C ALA A 178 7.07 3.03 -7.36
N VAL A 179 6.09 2.13 -7.37
CA VAL A 179 5.02 2.04 -6.35
C VAL A 179 4.98 0.65 -5.74
N GLU A 180 4.54 0.55 -4.49
CA GLU A 180 4.22 -0.73 -3.83
C GLU A 180 2.73 -0.78 -3.50
N LEU A 181 2.02 -1.85 -3.89
CA LEU A 181 0.63 -2.08 -3.47
C LEU A 181 0.59 -2.77 -2.11
N HIS A 182 -0.13 -2.18 -1.16
CA HIS A 182 -0.32 -2.78 0.15
C HIS A 182 -1.46 -3.81 0.17
N ALA A 183 -1.11 -5.08 -0.03
CA ALA A 183 -1.99 -6.25 -0.01
C ALA A 183 -1.75 -7.17 1.21
N ALA A 184 -1.35 -6.58 2.34
CA ALA A 184 -1.01 -7.28 3.58
C ALA A 184 -1.78 -6.69 4.78
N HIS A 185 -1.52 -7.24 5.96
CA HIS A 185 -1.98 -6.70 7.25
C HIS A 185 -3.50 -6.55 7.42
N GLY A 186 -4.28 -7.32 6.65
CA GLY A 186 -5.74 -7.28 6.69
C GLY A 186 -6.36 -6.02 6.05
N TYR A 187 -5.56 -5.17 5.39
CA TYR A 187 -6.06 -4.02 4.63
C TYR A 187 -6.86 -4.44 3.40
N LEU A 188 -7.41 -3.47 2.65
CA LEU A 188 -8.47 -3.76 1.70
C LEU A 188 -8.08 -4.80 0.65
N LEU A 189 -6.92 -4.68 0.00
CA LEU A 189 -6.48 -5.66 -0.99
C LEU A 189 -6.26 -7.05 -0.35
N SER A 190 -5.70 -7.12 0.87
CA SER A 190 -5.59 -8.37 1.64
C SER A 190 -6.97 -8.99 1.92
N GLN A 191 -8.00 -8.17 2.18
CA GLN A 191 -9.37 -8.64 2.39
C GLN A 191 -10.01 -9.23 1.13
N PHE A 192 -9.62 -8.79 -0.07
CA PHE A 192 -10.09 -9.39 -1.32
C PHE A 192 -9.36 -10.71 -1.61
N MET A 193 -8.06 -10.79 -1.33
CA MET A 193 -7.26 -11.98 -1.59
C MET A 193 -7.57 -13.14 -0.63
N SER A 194 -7.95 -12.83 0.60
CA SER A 194 -8.21 -13.84 1.64
C SER A 194 -9.50 -14.63 1.37
N PRO A 195 -9.47 -15.98 1.27
CA PRO A 195 -10.68 -16.81 1.24
C PRO A 195 -11.45 -16.77 2.56
N TYR A 196 -10.78 -16.49 3.67
CA TYR A 196 -11.42 -16.33 4.98
C TYR A 196 -12.29 -15.08 4.99
N LEU A 197 -11.77 -13.95 4.51
CA LEU A 197 -12.49 -12.67 4.52
C LEU A 197 -13.43 -12.53 3.34
N ASN A 198 -12.97 -12.77 2.11
CA ASN A 198 -13.75 -12.50 0.91
C ASN A 198 -14.86 -13.54 0.70
N LYS A 199 -16.07 -13.23 1.20
CA LYS A 199 -17.29 -14.03 1.02
C LYS A 199 -18.18 -13.53 -0.11
N ARG A 200 -17.66 -12.68 -1.00
CA ARG A 200 -18.45 -12.18 -2.14
C ARG A 200 -18.79 -13.32 -3.09
N THR A 201 -19.96 -13.23 -3.70
CA THR A 201 -20.46 -14.15 -4.72
C THR A 201 -20.44 -13.55 -6.13
N ASP A 202 -20.00 -12.30 -6.25
CA ASP A 202 -19.82 -11.63 -7.53
C ASP A 202 -18.45 -11.96 -8.16
N ARG A 203 -18.13 -11.25 -9.24
CA ARG A 203 -16.88 -11.43 -9.99
C ARG A 203 -15.61 -11.12 -9.17
N PHE A 204 -15.69 -10.66 -7.93
CA PHE A 204 -14.54 -10.32 -7.10
C PHE A 204 -14.40 -11.24 -5.88
N GLY A 205 -15.14 -12.35 -5.78
CA GLY A 205 -14.97 -13.35 -4.72
C GLY A 205 -15.34 -14.77 -5.12
N GLY A 206 -15.29 -15.68 -4.14
CA GLY A 206 -15.45 -17.11 -4.37
C GLY A 206 -14.13 -17.76 -4.79
N SER A 207 -13.94 -17.98 -6.10
CA SER A 207 -12.76 -18.68 -6.62
C SER A 207 -11.46 -17.91 -6.41
N PHE A 208 -10.33 -18.60 -6.49
CA PHE A 208 -8.99 -18.02 -6.39
C PHE A 208 -8.78 -16.87 -7.39
N GLU A 209 -9.16 -17.10 -8.65
CA GLU A 209 -9.03 -16.13 -9.76
C GLU A 209 -9.89 -14.89 -9.52
N ASN A 210 -11.11 -15.07 -9.00
CA ASN A 210 -11.99 -13.94 -8.67
C ASN A 210 -11.43 -13.11 -7.50
N ARG A 211 -10.82 -13.74 -6.49
CA ARG A 211 -10.19 -13.04 -5.36
C ARG A 211 -8.96 -12.22 -5.77
N LEU A 212 -8.20 -12.70 -6.76
CA LEU A 212 -7.06 -11.98 -7.34
C LEU A 212 -7.43 -10.97 -8.41
N ARG A 213 -8.67 -10.98 -8.91
CA ARG A 213 -9.11 -10.10 -10.01
C ARG A 213 -8.91 -8.61 -9.71
N LEU A 214 -9.22 -8.15 -8.49
CA LEU A 214 -9.03 -6.75 -8.12
C LEU A 214 -7.54 -6.34 -8.12
N PRO A 215 -6.64 -6.97 -7.35
CA PRO A 215 -5.24 -6.55 -7.32
C PRO A 215 -4.55 -6.68 -8.68
N LEU A 216 -4.84 -7.73 -9.47
CA LEU A 216 -4.30 -7.86 -10.83
C LEU A 216 -4.79 -6.75 -11.77
N ALA A 217 -6.08 -6.39 -11.68
CA ALA A 217 -6.61 -5.28 -12.48
C ALA A 217 -5.99 -3.92 -12.08
N ILE A 218 -5.65 -3.74 -10.80
CA ILE A 218 -4.91 -2.55 -10.35
C ILE A 218 -3.51 -2.51 -10.97
N VAL A 219 -2.77 -3.63 -10.94
CA VAL A 219 -1.43 -3.72 -11.56
C VAL A 219 -1.49 -3.39 -13.05
N ASP A 220 -2.42 -4.01 -13.79
CA ASP A 220 -2.62 -3.76 -15.21
C ASP A 220 -2.98 -2.30 -15.49
N SER A 221 -3.89 -1.69 -14.70
CA SER A 221 -4.25 -0.28 -14.85
C SER A 221 -3.06 0.66 -14.59
N ILE A 222 -2.28 0.41 -13.54
CA ILE A 222 -1.06 1.17 -13.25
C ILE A 222 -0.07 1.06 -14.41
N GLN A 223 0.19 -0.15 -14.92
CA GLN A 223 1.12 -0.33 -16.04
C GLN A 223 0.64 0.32 -17.34
N LYS A 224 -0.68 0.33 -17.61
CA LYS A 224 -1.25 1.05 -18.76
C LYS A 224 -1.04 2.56 -18.64
N LYS A 225 -1.21 3.12 -17.44
CA LYS A 225 -1.15 4.57 -17.19
C LYS A 225 0.27 5.09 -16.98
N CYS A 226 1.10 4.32 -16.29
CA CYS A 226 2.47 4.66 -15.93
C CYS A 226 3.50 4.07 -16.90
N GLY A 227 3.09 3.22 -17.84
CA GLY A 227 3.97 2.48 -18.74
C GLY A 227 4.49 1.18 -18.11
N LYS A 228 4.68 0.16 -18.94
CA LYS A 228 5.09 -1.20 -18.52
C LYS A 228 6.44 -1.27 -17.81
N ASP A 229 7.28 -0.26 -18.00
CA ASP A 229 8.60 -0.16 -17.37
C ASP A 229 8.57 0.44 -15.97
N PHE A 230 7.44 1.01 -15.53
CA PHE A 230 7.29 1.55 -14.18
C PHE A 230 7.02 0.41 -13.18
N PRO A 231 7.94 0.11 -12.26
CA PRO A 231 7.79 -1.07 -11.42
C PRO A 231 6.65 -0.93 -10.41
N VAL A 232 5.88 -2.01 -10.28
CA VAL A 232 4.80 -2.16 -9.29
C VAL A 232 5.17 -3.33 -8.38
N LEU A 233 5.57 -3.02 -7.15
CA LEU A 233 5.85 -4.00 -6.11
C LEU A 233 4.55 -4.41 -5.40
N ILE A 234 4.50 -5.62 -4.83
CA ILE A 234 3.36 -6.08 -4.05
C ILE A 234 3.84 -6.54 -2.67
N ARG A 235 3.32 -5.90 -1.61
CA ARG A 235 3.51 -6.38 -0.23
C ARG A 235 2.27 -7.13 0.22
N TYR A 236 2.37 -8.45 0.35
CA TYR A 236 1.26 -9.30 0.76
C TYR A 236 1.62 -10.24 1.92
N SER A 237 0.63 -10.63 2.72
CA SER A 237 0.81 -11.56 3.85
C SER A 237 0.87 -13.00 3.32
N VAL A 238 1.90 -13.77 3.64
CA VAL A 238 2.06 -15.14 3.11
C VAL A 238 1.18 -16.17 3.82
N ASP A 239 1.00 -16.01 5.13
CA ASP A 239 0.17 -16.91 5.93
C ASP A 239 -0.77 -16.07 6.80
N GLU A 240 -2.06 -16.43 6.78
CA GLU A 240 -3.12 -15.78 7.55
C GLU A 240 -3.34 -16.46 8.91
N TRP A 241 -2.74 -17.62 9.21
CA TRP A 241 -2.82 -18.23 10.55
C TRP A 241 -4.25 -18.42 11.09
N VAL A 242 -5.23 -18.57 10.20
CA VAL A 242 -6.61 -18.92 10.54
C VAL A 242 -7.11 -20.07 9.67
N PRO A 243 -7.89 -21.01 10.23
CA PRO A 243 -8.54 -22.04 9.46
C PRO A 243 -9.40 -21.45 8.34
N GLY A 244 -9.17 -21.90 7.11
CA GLY A 244 -9.85 -21.39 5.90
C GLY A 244 -9.34 -20.03 5.40
N GLY A 245 -8.22 -19.52 5.95
CA GLY A 245 -7.45 -18.42 5.40
C GLY A 245 -6.43 -18.89 4.37
N ARG A 246 -5.75 -17.92 3.76
CA ARG A 246 -4.68 -18.19 2.79
C ARG A 246 -3.40 -18.64 3.50
N ASP A 247 -2.80 -19.70 3.00
CA ASP A 247 -1.56 -20.28 3.51
C ASP A 247 -0.39 -20.09 2.52
N LEU A 248 0.78 -20.66 2.86
CA LEU A 248 1.96 -20.62 1.99
C LEU A 248 1.71 -21.23 0.60
N SER A 249 0.94 -22.31 0.51
CA SER A 249 0.73 -23.03 -0.75
C SER A 249 -0.06 -22.19 -1.74
N GLU A 250 -1.17 -21.60 -1.31
CA GLU A 250 -1.95 -20.68 -2.15
C GLU A 250 -1.15 -19.38 -2.41
N SER A 251 -0.37 -18.90 -1.45
CA SER A 251 0.49 -17.71 -1.62
C SER A 251 1.58 -17.87 -2.67
N ILE A 252 2.10 -19.08 -2.91
CA ILE A 252 3.02 -19.35 -4.02
C ILE A 252 2.28 -19.18 -5.36
N GLU A 253 1.04 -19.66 -5.48
CA GLU A 253 0.24 -19.45 -6.69
C GLU A 253 -0.10 -17.97 -6.89
N VAL A 254 -0.41 -17.24 -5.82
CA VAL A 254 -0.58 -15.77 -5.87
C VAL A 254 0.67 -15.09 -6.45
N ALA A 255 1.87 -15.49 -6.02
CA ALA A 255 3.11 -14.92 -6.53
C ALA A 255 3.26 -15.16 -8.04
N LYS A 256 3.00 -16.39 -8.50
CA LYS A 256 3.05 -16.75 -9.92
C LYS A 256 2.06 -15.93 -10.77
N GLU A 257 0.87 -15.65 -10.25
CA GLU A 257 -0.11 -14.82 -10.96
C GLU A 257 0.35 -13.36 -11.10
N PHE A 258 1.06 -12.80 -10.11
CA PHE A 258 1.65 -11.47 -10.23
C PHE A 258 2.90 -11.42 -11.12
N GLU A 259 3.57 -12.56 -11.35
CA GLU A 259 4.74 -12.66 -12.23
C GLU A 259 4.39 -12.78 -13.73
N GLN A 260 3.12 -13.07 -14.07
CA GLN A 260 2.61 -13.16 -15.45
C GLN A 260 2.38 -11.77 -16.07
#